data_AF-A0A1G5HAH4-F1
#
_entry.id   AF-A0A1G5HAH4-F1
#
_cell.length_a   1.000
_cell.length_b   1.000
_cell.length_c   1.000
_cell.angle_alpha   90.00
_cell.angle_beta   90.00
_cell.angle_gamma   90.00
#
_symmetry.space_group_name_H-M   'P 1'
#
loop_
_entity.id
_entity.type
_entity.pdbx_description
1 polymer ?
#
loop_
_entity_poly.entity_id
_entity_poly.type
_entity_poly.pdbx_seq_one_letter_code
_entity_poly.pdbx_strand_id
1 'polypeptide(L)'
;MAEANPTFSASTVSTHAKGPLGNNMLSAVEAILDPAVLALSLWLVSTGIEGELRPPYLILAVIVFSITFPGTSRLQFSIKRLIFDVLYSWFWVVLLLLLLGVATGYIAEFSSEALITWLWVAPLGQVGAHLALRASAPFLLMLQGPPQRAIIVGMNDQGAALASR
;
A
#
# COMPACT_ATOMS: atom_id res chain seq x y z
N MET A 1 57.64 -10.66 23.61
CA MET A 1 56.62 -10.21 24.58
C MET A 1 55.99 -8.96 23.97
N ALA A 2 54.69 -9.03 23.65
CA ALA A 2 53.83 -7.97 23.08
C ALA A 2 54.22 -7.50 21.63
N GLU A 3 53.34 -7.19 20.70
CA GLU A 3 51.92 -6.80 20.72
C GLU A 3 51.14 -7.44 19.57
N ALA A 4 49.97 -7.99 19.88
CA ALA A 4 48.93 -8.27 18.90
C ALA A 4 48.18 -6.96 18.62
N ASN A 5 48.18 -6.51 17.36
CA ASN A 5 47.41 -5.35 16.94
C ASN A 5 46.14 -5.84 16.23
N PRO A 6 44.95 -5.69 16.83
CA PRO A 6 43.71 -6.13 16.21
C PRO A 6 43.32 -5.11 15.13
N THR A 7 43.40 -5.50 13.86
CA THR A 7 42.77 -4.77 12.76
C THR A 7 41.26 -4.78 12.98
N PHE A 8 40.76 -3.65 13.46
CA PHE A 8 39.38 -3.35 13.76
C PHE A 8 38.54 -3.50 12.47
N SER A 9 37.79 -4.60 12.39
CA SER A 9 36.89 -4.91 11.28
C SER A 9 35.60 -4.10 11.45
N ALA A 10 35.62 -2.85 10.96
CA ALA A 10 34.49 -1.92 10.99
C ALA A 10 33.66 -1.98 9.70
N SER A 11 33.08 -3.14 9.38
CA SER A 11 32.11 -3.27 8.28
C SER A 11 30.75 -3.81 8.76
N THR A 12 30.43 -3.60 10.04
CA THR A 12 29.11 -3.92 10.58
C THR A 12 28.19 -2.71 10.49
N VAL A 13 27.07 -2.92 9.78
CA VAL A 13 25.83 -2.13 9.84
C VAL A 13 25.83 -0.80 9.09
N SER A 14 25.77 -0.88 7.76
CA SER A 14 24.95 0.07 7.00
C SER A 14 23.51 -0.46 6.98
N THR A 15 22.75 -0.18 8.04
CA THR A 15 21.29 -0.24 7.98
C THR A 15 20.86 0.70 6.86
N HIS A 16 20.22 0.13 5.85
CA HIS A 16 19.52 0.84 4.78
C HIS A 16 18.61 1.92 5.37
N ALA A 17 19.12 3.15 5.50
CA ALA A 17 18.31 4.31 5.75
C ALA A 17 17.54 4.59 4.45
N LYS A 18 16.25 4.22 4.48
CA LYS A 18 15.20 4.61 3.53
C LYS A 18 15.45 6.02 3.00
N GLY A 19 15.35 6.17 1.68
CA GLY A 19 15.47 7.44 0.95
C GLY A 19 14.49 8.54 1.39
N PRO A 20 14.55 9.71 0.74
CA PRO A 20 14.12 11.00 1.27
C PRO A 20 12.64 10.99 1.66
N LEU A 21 12.28 11.85 2.62
CA LEU A 21 10.92 12.00 3.20
C LEU A 21 9.76 11.94 2.18
N GLY A 22 9.96 12.37 0.93
CA GLY A 22 8.98 12.25 -0.16
C GLY A 22 8.57 10.81 -0.51
N ASN A 23 9.51 9.87 -0.46
CA ASN A 23 9.25 8.44 -0.68
C ASN A 23 8.41 7.86 0.47
N ASN A 24 8.63 8.35 1.70
CA ASN A 24 7.88 7.90 2.87
C ASN A 24 6.44 8.43 2.87
N MET A 25 6.20 9.69 2.46
CA MET A 25 4.83 10.22 2.37
C MET A 25 4.04 9.53 1.27
N LEU A 26 4.64 9.32 0.09
CA LEU A 26 4.01 8.57 -0.99
C LEU A 26 3.72 7.12 -0.57
N SER A 27 4.68 6.45 0.08
CA SER A 27 4.48 5.11 0.62
C SER A 27 3.38 5.07 1.70
N ALA A 28 3.21 6.12 2.51
CA ALA A 28 2.13 6.20 3.50
C ALA A 28 0.76 6.38 2.82
N VAL A 29 0.68 7.20 1.77
CA VAL A 29 -0.53 7.34 0.95
C VAL A 29 -0.88 6.01 0.30
N GLU A 30 0.09 5.32 -0.30
CA GLU A 30 -0.11 3.98 -0.87
C GLU A 30 -0.60 2.96 0.17
N ALA A 31 -0.04 3.00 1.38
CA ALA A 31 -0.43 2.10 2.46
C ALA A 31 -1.88 2.30 2.94
N ILE A 32 -2.44 3.50 2.80
CA ILE A 32 -3.84 3.80 3.17
C ILE A 32 -4.78 3.65 1.96
N LEU A 33 -4.27 3.81 0.74
CA LEU A 33 -5.08 3.80 -0.47
C LEU A 33 -5.84 2.47 -0.64
N ASP A 34 -5.16 1.33 -0.54
CA ASP A 34 -5.77 0.00 -0.70
C ASP A 34 -6.94 -0.23 0.27
N PRO A 35 -6.73 -0.13 1.60
CA PRO A 35 -7.80 -0.36 2.56
C PRO A 35 -8.91 0.71 2.49
N ALA A 36 -8.56 1.98 2.18
CA ALA A 36 -9.55 3.04 2.01
C ALA A 36 -10.46 2.79 0.80
N VAL A 37 -9.89 2.38 -0.34
CA VAL A 37 -10.65 2.08 -1.56
C VAL A 37 -11.62 0.92 -1.33
N LEU A 38 -11.20 -0.12 -0.60
CA LEU A 38 -12.09 -1.22 -0.24
C LEU A 38 -13.24 -0.76 0.66
N ALA A 39 -12.96 0.01 1.72
CA ALA A 39 -13.98 0.53 2.62
C ALA A 39 -14.96 1.47 1.91
N LEU A 40 -14.44 2.42 1.11
CA LEU A 40 -15.25 3.37 0.36
C LEU A 40 -16.09 2.69 -0.73
N SER A 41 -15.53 1.70 -1.43
CA SER A 41 -16.29 0.91 -2.41
C SER A 41 -17.44 0.15 -1.76
N LEU A 42 -17.24 -0.38 -0.55
CA LEU A 42 -18.31 -1.06 0.19
C LEU A 42 -19.42 -0.07 0.58
N TRP A 43 -19.06 1.12 1.07
CA TRP A 43 -20.03 2.16 1.40
C TRP A 43 -20.82 2.61 0.17
N LEU A 44 -20.14 2.78 -0.97
CA LEU A 44 -20.79 3.23 -2.21
C LEU A 44 -21.74 2.16 -2.76
N VAL A 45 -21.34 0.89 -2.74
CA VAL A 45 -22.19 -0.22 -3.18
C VAL A 45 -23.38 -0.44 -2.24
N SER A 46 -23.16 -0.43 -0.93
CA SER A 46 -24.24 -0.61 0.06
C SER A 46 -25.27 0.52 -0.01
N THR A 47 -24.84 1.78 -0.03
CA THR A 47 -25.75 2.93 -0.16
C THR A 47 -26.43 2.99 -1.52
N GLY A 48 -25.76 2.56 -2.60
CA GLY A 48 -26.35 2.52 -3.94
C GLY A 48 -27.47 1.49 -4.11
N ILE A 49 -27.37 0.35 -3.41
CA ILE A 49 -28.33 -0.76 -3.52
C ILE A 49 -29.43 -0.66 -2.45
N GLU A 50 -29.06 -0.40 -1.19
CA GLU A 50 -30.01 -0.39 -0.06
C GLU A 50 -30.55 1.02 0.24
N GLY A 51 -29.98 2.08 -0.33
CA GLY A 51 -30.39 3.47 -0.09
C GLY A 51 -29.93 4.07 1.24
N GLU A 52 -29.45 3.23 2.17
CA GLU A 52 -28.94 3.64 3.48
C GLU A 52 -27.69 2.85 3.86
N LEU A 53 -26.83 3.44 4.69
CA LEU A 53 -25.63 2.77 5.19
C LEU A 53 -25.94 2.09 6.53
N ARG A 54 -26.25 0.79 6.50
CA ARG A 54 -26.60 0.05 7.72
C ARG A 54 -25.37 -0.23 8.61
N PRO A 55 -25.55 -0.33 9.95
CA PRO A 55 -24.46 -0.63 10.88
C PRO A 55 -23.61 -1.87 10.54
N PRO A 56 -24.17 -2.99 10.04
CA PRO A 56 -23.37 -4.15 9.65
C PRO A 56 -22.32 -3.83 8.57
N TYR A 57 -22.65 -2.97 7.59
CA TYR A 57 -21.73 -2.56 6.54
C TYR A 57 -20.60 -1.67 7.07
N LEU A 58 -20.87 -0.85 8.10
CA LEU A 58 -19.83 -0.06 8.76
C LEU A 58 -18.82 -0.97 9.47
N ILE A 59 -19.31 -1.97 10.20
CA ILE A 59 -18.46 -2.96 10.87
C ILE A 59 -17.63 -3.73 9.84
N LEU A 60 -18.27 -4.20 8.76
CA LEU A 60 -17.56 -4.88 7.67
C LEU A 60 -16.49 -3.99 7.03
N ALA A 61 -16.78 -2.71 6.78
CA ALA A 61 -15.80 -1.76 6.24
C ALA A 61 -14.58 -1.61 7.17
N VAL A 62 -14.81 -1.51 8.48
CA VAL A 62 -13.73 -1.42 9.48
C VAL A 62 -12.91 -2.71 9.51
N ILE A 63 -13.54 -3.88 9.44
CA ILE A 63 -12.85 -5.18 9.39
C ILE A 63 -11.99 -5.25 8.13
N VAL A 64 -12.57 -4.98 6.96
CA VAL A 64 -11.88 -5.00 5.66
C VAL A 64 -10.69 -4.02 5.66
N PHE A 65 -10.91 -2.81 6.17
CA PHE A 65 -9.85 -1.82 6.31
C PHE A 65 -8.72 -2.34 7.21
N SER A 66 -9.06 -2.92 8.36
CA SER A 66 -8.09 -3.38 9.35
C SER A 66 -7.25 -4.56 8.85
N ILE A 67 -7.86 -5.53 8.15
CA ILE A 67 -7.14 -6.69 7.62
C ILE A 67 -6.30 -6.36 6.37
N THR A 68 -6.67 -5.31 5.63
CA THR A 68 -5.95 -4.90 4.42
C THR A 68 -4.89 -3.82 4.71
N PHE A 69 -4.92 -3.21 5.90
CA PHE A 69 -3.93 -2.25 6.34
C PHE A 69 -2.70 -2.94 6.95
N PRO A 70 -1.47 -2.51 6.63
CA PRO A 70 -1.11 -1.51 5.62
C PRO A 70 -1.13 -2.08 4.19
N GLY A 71 -1.66 -1.28 3.26
CA GLY A 71 -1.64 -1.57 1.83
C GLY A 71 -0.24 -1.75 1.27
N THR A 72 -0.14 -2.44 0.14
CA THR A 72 1.14 -2.82 -0.46
C THR A 72 1.57 -1.80 -1.50
N SER A 73 2.85 -1.42 -1.51
CA SER A 73 3.36 -0.48 -2.50
C SER A 73 3.50 -1.14 -3.88
N ARG A 74 2.69 -0.71 -4.85
CA ARG A 74 2.59 -1.32 -6.19
C ARG A 74 2.94 -0.35 -7.31
N LEU A 75 3.39 0.87 -6.99
CA LEU A 75 3.64 1.92 -7.98
C LEU A 75 4.67 1.54 -9.06
N GLN A 76 5.62 0.67 -8.71
CA GLN A 76 6.69 0.22 -9.61
C GLN A 76 6.32 -1.02 -10.44
N PHE A 77 5.15 -1.61 -10.23
CA PHE A 77 4.77 -2.83 -10.94
C PHE A 77 4.26 -2.52 -12.37
N SER A 78 4.50 -3.47 -13.27
CA SER A 78 3.81 -3.49 -14.57
C SER A 78 2.30 -3.68 -14.35
N ILE A 79 1.46 -3.09 -15.21
CA ILE A 79 -0.01 -3.13 -15.09
C ILE A 79 -0.52 -4.57 -14.94
N LYS A 80 0.03 -5.51 -15.72
CA LYS A 80 -0.33 -6.94 -15.62
C LYS A 80 -0.01 -7.50 -14.23
N ARG A 81 1.20 -7.23 -13.73
CA ARG A 81 1.65 -7.71 -12.42
C ARG A 81 0.79 -7.11 -11.30
N LEU A 82 0.45 -5.83 -11.41
CA LEU A 82 -0.44 -5.15 -10.47
C LEU A 82 -1.81 -5.83 -10.41
N ILE A 83 -2.45 -6.09 -11.57
CA ILE A 83 -3.76 -6.74 -11.62
C ILE A 83 -3.71 -8.12 -10.98
N PHE A 84 -2.74 -8.96 -11.35
CA PHE A 84 -2.60 -10.31 -10.78
C PHE A 84 -2.37 -10.28 -9.27
N ASP A 85 -1.51 -9.38 -8.81
CA ASP A 85 -1.22 -9.22 -7.38
C ASP A 85 -2.47 -8.72 -6.63
N VAL A 86 -3.30 -7.86 -7.25
CA VAL A 86 -4.53 -7.32 -6.62
C VAL A 86 -5.54 -8.45 -6.48
N LEU A 87 -5.78 -9.20 -7.56
CA LEU A 87 -6.69 -10.34 -7.55
C LEU A 87 -6.25 -11.42 -6.56
N TYR A 88 -4.94 -11.70 -6.47
CA TYR A 88 -4.41 -12.71 -5.55
C TYR A 88 -4.60 -12.28 -4.09
N SER A 89 -4.25 -11.04 -3.75
CA SER A 89 -4.47 -10.51 -2.39
C SER A 89 -5.96 -10.42 -2.05
N TRP A 90 -6.78 -9.96 -2.99
CA TRP A 90 -8.23 -9.85 -2.85
C TRP A 90 -8.89 -11.21 -2.61
N PHE A 91 -8.46 -12.24 -3.34
CA PHE A 91 -8.96 -13.60 -3.17
C PHE A 91 -8.84 -14.07 -1.71
N TRP A 92 -7.70 -13.84 -1.07
CA TRP A 92 -7.49 -14.21 0.34
C TRP A 92 -8.37 -13.41 1.30
N VAL A 93 -8.56 -12.11 1.04
CA VAL A 93 -9.47 -11.27 1.83
C VAL A 93 -10.90 -11.77 1.73
N VAL A 94 -11.40 -12.02 0.52
CA VAL A 94 -12.75 -12.56 0.27
C VAL A 94 -12.91 -13.91 0.94
N LEU A 95 -11.94 -14.81 0.78
CA LEU A 95 -11.98 -16.13 1.38
C LEU A 95 -12.10 -16.06 2.90
N LEU A 96 -11.28 -15.21 3.54
CA LEU A 96 -11.32 -15.00 4.97
C LEU A 96 -12.68 -14.43 5.43
N LEU A 97 -13.18 -13.40 4.76
CA LEU A 97 -14.46 -12.77 5.10
C LEU A 97 -15.64 -13.71 4.89
N LEU A 98 -15.61 -14.52 3.83
CA LEU A 98 -16.67 -15.49 3.53
C LEU A 98 -16.67 -16.61 4.57
N LEU A 99 -15.50 -17.15 4.92
CA LEU A 99 -15.38 -18.13 6.00
C LEU A 99 -15.88 -17.56 7.32
N LEU A 100 -15.51 -16.33 7.66
CA LEU A 100 -15.94 -15.67 8.89
C LEU A 100 -17.46 -15.41 8.88
N GLY A 101 -18.01 -14.89 7.79
CA GLY A 101 -19.43 -14.58 7.65
C GLY A 101 -20.32 -15.83 7.67
N VAL A 102 -19.86 -16.93 7.08
CA VAL A 102 -20.57 -18.22 7.14
C VAL A 102 -20.44 -18.85 8.52
N ALA A 103 -19.24 -18.88 9.12
CA ALA A 103 -19.02 -19.49 10.42
C ALA A 103 -19.76 -18.77 11.56
N THR A 104 -19.91 -17.44 11.46
CA THR A 104 -20.62 -16.63 12.46
C THR A 104 -22.11 -16.46 12.16
N GLY A 105 -22.57 -16.83 10.97
CA GLY A 105 -23.95 -16.60 10.50
C GLY A 105 -24.24 -15.15 10.06
N TYR A 106 -23.27 -14.23 10.14
CA TYR A 106 -23.44 -12.83 9.77
C TYR A 106 -23.75 -12.61 8.28
N ILE A 107 -23.48 -13.59 7.42
CA ILE A 107 -23.75 -13.47 5.99
C ILE A 107 -25.23 -13.19 5.66
N ALA A 108 -26.15 -13.59 6.56
CA ALA A 108 -27.59 -13.35 6.40
C ALA A 108 -28.02 -11.89 6.69
N GLU A 109 -27.19 -11.10 7.38
CA GLU A 109 -27.45 -9.69 7.68
C GLU A 109 -27.17 -8.76 6.48
N PHE A 110 -26.52 -9.28 5.44
CA PHE A 110 -26.13 -8.53 4.26
C PHE A 110 -26.99 -8.91 3.05
N SER A 111 -27.29 -7.93 2.19
CA SER A 111 -27.89 -8.21 0.89
C SER A 111 -26.91 -9.01 0.03
N SER A 112 -27.36 -10.14 -0.50
CA SER A 112 -26.56 -10.95 -1.43
C SER A 112 -26.18 -10.17 -2.68
N GLU A 113 -27.06 -9.30 -3.17
CA GLU A 113 -26.79 -8.43 -4.31
C GLU A 113 -25.67 -7.43 -4.01
N ALA A 114 -25.68 -6.83 -2.81
CA ALA A 114 -24.64 -5.90 -2.38
C ALA A 114 -23.28 -6.59 -2.23
N LEU A 115 -23.24 -7.78 -1.64
CA LEU A 115 -21.99 -8.55 -1.50
C LEU A 115 -21.42 -8.98 -2.86
N ILE A 116 -22.26 -9.49 -3.76
CA ILE A 116 -21.83 -9.91 -5.11
C ILE A 116 -21.34 -8.71 -5.91
N THR A 117 -22.06 -7.59 -5.87
CA THR A 117 -21.65 -6.36 -6.55
C THR A 117 -20.32 -5.85 -6.00
N TRP A 118 -20.18 -5.83 -4.68
CA TRP A 118 -18.95 -5.42 -4.03
C TRP A 118 -17.77 -6.33 -4.37
N LEU A 119 -17.99 -7.63 -4.53
CA LEU A 119 -16.96 -8.60 -4.93
C LEU A 119 -16.25 -8.23 -6.24
N TRP A 120 -16.98 -7.62 -7.17
CA TRP A 120 -16.46 -7.13 -8.45
C TRP A 120 -15.97 -5.68 -8.38
N VAL A 121 -16.70 -4.81 -7.69
CA VAL A 121 -16.35 -3.37 -7.61
C VAL A 121 -15.08 -3.16 -6.81
N ALA A 122 -14.83 -3.93 -5.74
CA ALA A 122 -13.65 -3.83 -4.90
C ALA A 122 -12.31 -3.98 -5.68
N PRO A 123 -12.06 -5.09 -6.40
CA PRO A 123 -10.81 -5.26 -7.14
C PRO A 123 -10.68 -4.27 -8.30
N LEU A 124 -11.78 -3.92 -8.96
CA LEU A 124 -11.79 -2.89 -10.02
C LEU A 124 -11.43 -1.51 -9.44
N GLY A 125 -11.98 -1.18 -8.27
CA GLY A 125 -11.67 0.04 -7.54
C GLY A 125 -10.21 0.11 -7.14
N GLN A 126 -9.63 -0.97 -6.62
CA GLN A 126 -8.21 -1.03 -6.26
C GLN A 126 -7.31 -0.81 -7.47
N VAL A 127 -7.57 -1.50 -8.59
CA VAL A 127 -6.81 -1.30 -9.84
C VAL A 127 -6.95 0.15 -10.33
N GLY A 128 -8.18 0.68 -10.35
CA GLY A 128 -8.45 2.06 -10.74
C GLY A 128 -7.73 3.08 -9.87
N ALA A 129 -7.71 2.87 -8.55
CA ALA A 129 -7.04 3.73 -7.59
C ALA A 129 -5.52 3.76 -7.79
N HIS A 130 -4.89 2.61 -8.01
CA HIS A 130 -3.45 2.59 -8.31
C HIS A 130 -3.12 3.22 -9.65
N LEU A 131 -3.96 3.02 -10.68
CA LEU A 131 -3.78 3.68 -11.97
C LEU A 131 -3.92 5.20 -11.84
N ALA A 132 -4.92 5.68 -11.08
CA ALA A 132 -5.11 7.10 -10.77
C ALA A 132 -3.92 7.66 -9.98
N LEU A 133 -3.41 6.93 -8.99
CA LEU A 133 -2.24 7.34 -8.23
C LEU A 133 -0.98 7.41 -9.12
N ARG A 134 -0.79 6.44 -10.01
CA ARG A 134 0.31 6.45 -10.99
C ARG A 134 0.21 7.61 -11.98
N ALA A 135 -0.99 7.95 -12.44
CA ALA A 135 -1.22 9.12 -13.28
C ALA A 135 -0.99 10.43 -12.53
N SER A 136 -1.26 10.44 -11.22
CA SER A 136 -1.06 11.59 -10.33
C SER A 136 0.38 11.72 -9.82
N ALA A 137 1.20 10.67 -9.91
CA ALA A 137 2.59 10.65 -9.48
C ALA A 137 3.44 11.81 -10.05
N PRO A 138 3.42 12.14 -11.36
CA PRO A 138 4.18 13.28 -11.88
C PRO A 138 3.71 14.62 -11.28
N PHE A 139 2.41 14.77 -11.03
CA PHE A 139 1.85 15.97 -10.40
C PHE A 139 2.26 16.06 -8.92
N LEU A 140 2.23 14.94 -8.20
CA LEU A 140 2.69 14.86 -6.81
C LEU A 140 4.19 15.15 -6.68
N LEU A 141 5.02 14.71 -7.62
CA LEU A 141 6.45 15.03 -7.66
C LEU A 141 6.70 16.53 -7.88
N MET A 142 5.86 17.21 -8.67
CA MET A 142 5.95 18.68 -8.82
C MET A 142 5.58 19.43 -7.53
N LEU A 143 4.68 18.88 -6.71
CA LEU A 143 4.37 19.44 -5.38
C LEU A 143 5.43 19.11 -4.31
N GLN A 144 6.27 18.10 -4.50
CA GLN A 144 7.30 17.69 -3.52
C GLN A 144 8.56 18.57 -3.51
N GLY A 145 8.66 19.59 -4.37
CA GLY A 145 9.74 20.56 -4.39
C GLY A 145 11.05 20.05 -5.01
N PRO A 146 12.08 20.92 -5.15
CA PRO A 146 13.32 20.58 -5.84
C PRO A 146 14.04 19.39 -5.19
N PRO A 147 14.72 18.53 -5.98
CA PRO A 147 15.48 17.42 -5.45
C PRO A 147 16.51 17.92 -4.42
N GLN A 148 16.60 17.22 -3.28
CA GLN A 148 17.47 17.59 -2.17
C GLN A 148 18.93 17.62 -2.64
N ARG A 149 19.56 18.79 -2.55
CA ARG A 149 20.98 18.97 -2.86
C ARG A 149 21.81 18.25 -1.79
N ALA A 150 22.41 17.13 -2.14
CA ALA A 150 23.43 16.50 -1.30
C ALA A 150 24.77 17.21 -1.53
N ILE A 151 25.42 17.65 -0.45
CA ILE A 151 26.80 18.15 -0.49
C ILE A 151 27.71 17.01 -0.04
N ILE A 152 28.55 16.52 -0.94
CA ILE A 152 29.55 15.49 -0.64
C ILE A 152 30.77 16.22 -0.05
N VAL A 153 31.08 15.97 1.23
CA VAL A 153 32.27 16.54 1.89
C VAL A 153 33.32 15.45 2.04
N GLY A 154 34.42 15.60 1.30
CA GLY A 154 35.55 14.66 1.27
C GLY A 154 35.86 14.19 -0.14
N MET A 155 37.08 14.48 -0.61
CA MET A 155 37.58 14.03 -1.92
C MET A 155 38.27 12.66 -1.79
N ASN A 156 37.53 11.64 -1.35
CA ASN A 156 37.99 10.26 -1.44
C ASN A 156 37.45 9.61 -2.72
N ASP A 157 38.03 8.48 -3.13
CA ASP A 157 37.62 7.77 -4.35
C ASP A 157 36.12 7.42 -4.34
N GLN A 158 35.54 7.18 -3.15
CA GLN A 158 34.12 6.90 -2.97
C GLN A 158 33.23 8.15 -3.19
N GLY A 159 33.67 9.32 -2.73
CA GLY A 159 32.99 10.61 -2.91
C GLY A 159 33.08 11.11 -4.35
N ALA A 160 34.21 10.88 -5.02
CA ALA A 160 34.38 11.17 -6.44
C ALA A 160 33.51 10.25 -7.32
N ALA A 161 33.40 8.97 -6.96
CA ALA A 161 32.51 8.04 -7.65
C ALA A 161 31.01 8.35 -7.42
N LEU A 162 30.66 8.93 -6.27
CA LEU A 162 29.29 9.34 -5.97
C LEU A 162 28.92 10.69 -6.60
N ALA A 163 29.89 11.60 -6.77
CA ALA A 163 29.71 12.88 -7.46
C ALA A 163 29.55 12.75 -8.98
N SER A 164 29.99 11.64 -9.57
CA SER A 164 29.91 11.37 -11.00
C SER A 164 28.62 10.62 -11.43
N ARG A 165 27.68 10.40 -10.50
CA ARG A 165 26.36 9.80 -10.73
C ARG A 165 25.24 10.80 -10.52
#